data_AF-K5VNB5-F1
#
_entry.id   AF-K5VNB5-F1
#
_cell.length_a   1.000
_cell.length_b   1.000
_cell.length_c   1.000
_cell.angle_alpha   90.00
_cell.angle_beta   90.00
_cell.angle_gamma   90.00
#
_symmetry.space_group_name_H-M   'P 1'
#
loop_
_entity.id
_entity.type
_entity.pdbx_description
1 polymer ?
#
loop_
_entity_poly.entity_id
_entity_poly.type
_entity_poly.pdbx_seq_one_letter_code
_entity_poly.pdbx_strand_id
1 'polypeptide(L)'
;MWSTFKVLSAALALPLLAQATPTPEPRSMSRAGQGSICSTKGFDIESMFNEMLGADNKLTPPVAEYPTFVALSVGYQNYSCLDNGTYFNIGAVTELFDISCLPMESVPDFTTFVSNFWEAAGEGVSPQEVINIATQGVSSNFSLGIHYWIPSPLDPTNPLAINSVWDFSQQRLMNDPNVKNAFVVGGDTAMVPSPDNATSDAPWISSAAIVVNGTQDGMLADQIYRIHTNDGNYPPGNCTPGQPDTLVKSTLNFCTSCCLVLSWDDADRCTGMILQGCTVVIGLTPSSEWESRCDGVE
;
A
#
# COMPACT_ATOMS: atom_id res chain seq x y z
N MET A 1 -28.79 84.82 -27.95
CA MET A 1 -27.38 84.36 -27.97
C MET A 1 -27.08 83.69 -26.64
N TRP A 2 -27.11 82.36 -26.58
CA TRP A 2 -26.23 81.53 -25.74
C TRP A 2 -26.43 80.07 -26.13
N SER A 3 -25.29 79.43 -26.40
CA SER A 3 -25.12 78.17 -27.10
C SER A 3 -25.00 77.03 -26.08
N THR A 4 -25.75 75.96 -26.29
CA THR A 4 -25.64 74.69 -25.55
C THR A 4 -24.66 73.76 -26.27
N PHE A 5 -23.53 73.47 -25.62
CA PHE A 5 -22.60 72.41 -26.05
C PHE A 5 -23.11 71.04 -25.55
N LYS A 6 -23.45 70.14 -26.47
CA LYS A 6 -23.62 68.70 -26.18
C LYS A 6 -22.32 67.98 -26.48
N VAL A 7 -21.70 67.40 -25.46
CA VAL A 7 -20.55 66.50 -25.57
C VAL A 7 -21.07 65.09 -25.90
N LEU A 8 -20.66 64.53 -27.05
CA LEU A 8 -20.81 63.12 -27.37
C LEU A 8 -19.59 62.36 -26.84
N SER A 9 -19.80 61.51 -25.83
CA SER A 9 -18.82 60.51 -25.41
C SER A 9 -19.11 59.20 -26.14
N ALA A 10 -18.24 58.83 -27.08
CA ALA A 10 -18.24 57.50 -27.69
C ALA A 10 -17.36 56.58 -26.83
N ALA A 11 -17.97 55.59 -26.17
CA ALA A 11 -17.25 54.53 -25.48
C ALA A 11 -16.85 53.45 -26.49
N LEU A 12 -15.54 53.32 -26.78
CA LEU A 12 -14.99 52.15 -27.45
C LEU A 12 -14.95 50.98 -26.46
N ALA A 13 -15.78 49.96 -26.70
CA ALA A 13 -15.64 48.67 -26.06
C ALA A 13 -14.54 47.87 -26.80
N LEU A 14 -13.40 47.66 -26.14
CA LEU A 14 -12.39 46.69 -26.56
C LEU A 14 -12.85 45.27 -26.18
N PRO A 15 -12.85 44.29 -27.10
CA PRO A 15 -13.07 42.90 -26.73
C PRO A 15 -11.84 42.40 -25.95
N LEU A 16 -12.04 42.01 -24.69
CA LEU A 16 -11.08 41.21 -23.94
C LEU A 16 -11.01 39.83 -24.61
N LEU A 17 -9.91 39.55 -25.31
CA LEU A 17 -9.53 38.19 -25.65
C LEU A 17 -9.11 37.48 -24.36
N ALA A 18 -10.00 36.66 -23.82
CA ALA A 18 -9.67 35.71 -22.76
C ALA A 18 -8.64 34.73 -23.33
N GLN A 19 -7.37 34.91 -22.97
CA GLN A 19 -6.35 33.91 -23.21
C GLN A 19 -6.67 32.72 -22.31
N ALA A 20 -7.17 31.64 -22.90
CA ALA A 20 -7.26 30.36 -22.24
C ALA A 20 -5.84 29.94 -21.85
N THR A 21 -5.49 30.08 -20.58
CA THR A 21 -4.29 29.46 -20.04
C THR A 21 -4.43 27.97 -20.24
N PRO A 22 -3.47 27.27 -20.88
CA PRO A 22 -3.54 25.83 -21.02
C PRO A 22 -3.71 25.22 -19.63
N THR A 23 -4.79 24.46 -19.46
CA THR A 23 -5.02 23.64 -18.28
C THR A 23 -3.77 22.78 -18.08
N PRO A 24 -3.12 22.80 -16.91
CA PRO A 24 -1.97 21.93 -16.67
C PRO A 24 -2.39 20.49 -16.95
N GLU A 25 -1.75 19.85 -17.91
CA GLU A 25 -1.85 18.40 -18.07
C GLU A 25 -1.49 17.75 -16.72
N PRO A 26 -2.29 16.80 -16.21
CA PRO A 26 -1.91 16.05 -15.03
C PRO A 26 -0.57 15.38 -15.33
N ARG A 27 0.50 15.86 -14.68
CA ARG A 27 1.80 15.20 -14.75
C ARG A 27 1.59 13.78 -14.25
N SER A 28 1.78 12.80 -15.14
CA SER A 28 1.92 11.39 -14.75
C SER A 28 2.95 11.32 -13.62
N MET A 29 2.49 10.98 -12.42
CA MET A 29 3.37 10.86 -11.27
C MET A 29 4.21 9.60 -11.49
N SER A 30 5.52 9.78 -11.70
CA SER A 30 6.47 8.69 -11.87
C SER A 30 6.65 7.94 -10.54
N ARG A 31 6.50 6.61 -10.56
CA ARG A 31 6.70 5.75 -9.37
C ARG A 31 8.17 5.73 -8.96
N ALA A 32 8.43 5.47 -7.67
CA ALA A 32 9.78 5.16 -7.22
C ALA A 32 10.26 3.85 -7.87
N GLY A 33 11.49 3.85 -8.36
CA GLY A 33 11.96 2.91 -9.36
C GLY A 33 13.06 2.00 -8.85
N GLN A 34 12.76 1.11 -7.89
CA GLN A 34 13.53 -0.12 -7.63
C GLN A 34 12.58 -1.17 -7.06
N GLY A 35 12.66 -2.42 -7.53
CA GLY A 35 11.94 -3.55 -6.93
C GLY A 35 12.74 -4.21 -5.81
N SER A 36 12.25 -5.35 -5.35
CA SER A 36 12.98 -6.22 -4.42
C SER A 36 14.39 -6.60 -4.90
N ILE A 37 15.24 -7.02 -3.96
CA ILE A 37 16.65 -7.37 -4.21
C ILE A 37 16.76 -8.55 -5.18
N CYS A 38 15.96 -9.59 -4.97
CA CYS A 38 15.86 -10.75 -5.83
C CYS A 38 14.54 -10.74 -6.60
N SER A 39 14.47 -11.56 -7.66
CA SER A 39 13.26 -11.67 -8.46
C SER A 39 12.12 -12.25 -7.62
N THR A 40 11.00 -11.56 -7.61
CA THR A 40 9.77 -11.95 -6.92
C THR A 40 8.87 -12.87 -7.75
N LYS A 41 9.26 -13.24 -8.97
CA LYS A 41 8.46 -14.12 -9.84
C LYS A 41 8.25 -15.53 -9.27
N GLY A 42 9.06 -15.95 -8.30
CA GLY A 42 8.86 -17.19 -7.55
C GLY A 42 7.76 -17.08 -6.48
N PHE A 43 7.26 -15.88 -6.20
CA PHE A 43 6.15 -15.61 -5.28
C PHE A 43 4.87 -15.43 -6.11
N ASP A 44 4.31 -16.54 -6.55
CA ASP A 44 3.01 -16.56 -7.23
C ASP A 44 1.91 -16.26 -6.21
N ILE A 45 1.49 -14.98 -6.15
CA ILE A 45 0.51 -14.55 -5.15
C ILE A 45 -0.85 -15.16 -5.45
N GLU A 46 -1.19 -15.50 -6.69
CA GLU A 46 -2.46 -16.17 -6.99
C GLU A 46 -2.48 -17.60 -6.44
N SER A 47 -1.38 -18.33 -6.60
CA SER A 47 -1.21 -19.64 -5.97
C SER A 47 -1.22 -19.53 -4.45
N MET A 48 -0.51 -18.55 -3.88
CA MET A 48 -0.57 -18.26 -2.44
C MET A 48 -1.98 -17.95 -2.02
N PHE A 49 -2.69 -17.09 -2.75
CA PHE A 49 -4.04 -16.66 -2.44
C PHE A 49 -4.97 -17.87 -2.34
N ASN A 50 -4.91 -18.81 -3.28
CA ASN A 50 -5.73 -20.02 -3.21
C ASN A 50 -5.42 -20.90 -1.98
N GLU A 51 -4.15 -20.99 -1.57
CA GLU A 51 -3.73 -21.72 -0.36
C GLU A 51 -4.10 -20.96 0.93
N MET A 52 -3.94 -19.64 0.92
CA MET A 52 -4.31 -18.70 1.98
C MET A 52 -5.83 -18.58 2.17
N LEU A 53 -6.59 -18.97 1.14
CA LEU A 53 -8.04 -19.15 1.04
C LEU A 53 -8.69 -19.84 2.24
N GLY A 54 -8.18 -21.01 2.61
CA GLY A 54 -8.94 -21.94 3.45
C GLY A 54 -10.43 -22.06 3.04
N ALA A 55 -11.28 -22.46 3.97
CA ALA A 55 -12.74 -22.62 3.82
C ALA A 55 -13.52 -21.46 3.15
N ASP A 56 -13.04 -20.23 3.35
CA ASP A 56 -13.94 -19.09 3.53
C ASP A 56 -13.73 -17.92 2.55
N ASN A 57 -12.67 -17.91 1.73
CA ASN A 57 -12.49 -16.97 0.60
C ASN A 57 -12.70 -15.48 0.91
N LYS A 58 -12.08 -14.92 1.97
CA LYS A 58 -12.37 -13.54 2.40
C LYS A 58 -11.34 -12.48 2.06
N LEU A 59 -10.11 -12.81 1.63
CA LEU A 59 -9.15 -11.78 1.20
C LEU A 59 -9.50 -11.25 -0.20
N THR A 60 -9.13 -10.01 -0.50
CA THR A 60 -9.34 -9.43 -1.84
C THR A 60 -8.39 -10.09 -2.84
N PRO A 61 -8.85 -10.53 -4.03
CA PRO A 61 -8.00 -11.15 -5.05
C PRO A 61 -6.81 -10.31 -5.49
N PRO A 62 -5.69 -10.94 -5.90
CA PRO A 62 -4.50 -10.23 -6.34
C PRO A 62 -4.76 -9.40 -7.59
N VAL A 63 -4.15 -8.21 -7.65
CA VAL A 63 -4.18 -7.35 -8.85
C VAL A 63 -2.93 -7.52 -9.73
N ALA A 64 -2.00 -8.38 -9.31
CA ALA A 64 -0.79 -8.74 -10.04
C ALA A 64 -0.41 -10.19 -9.74
N GLU A 65 0.21 -10.85 -10.72
CA GLU A 65 0.68 -12.24 -10.63
C GLU A 65 1.77 -12.43 -9.55
N TYR A 66 2.68 -11.46 -9.43
CA TYR A 66 3.78 -11.46 -8.47
C TYR A 66 3.96 -10.09 -7.79
N PRO A 67 4.50 -10.03 -6.56
CA PRO A 67 4.72 -8.77 -5.87
C PRO A 67 5.87 -7.99 -6.48
N THR A 68 5.91 -6.68 -6.26
CA THR A 68 7.10 -5.84 -6.47
C THR A 68 8.09 -6.00 -5.34
N PHE A 69 7.60 -6.17 -4.10
CA PHE A 69 8.42 -6.40 -2.91
C PHE A 69 7.87 -7.51 -2.04
N VAL A 70 8.78 -8.28 -1.45
CA VAL A 70 8.49 -9.25 -0.39
C VAL A 70 9.30 -8.85 0.84
N ALA A 71 8.61 -8.50 1.91
CA ALA A 71 9.21 -7.94 3.11
C ALA A 71 8.86 -8.77 4.35
N LEU A 72 9.85 -9.02 5.20
CA LEU A 72 9.67 -9.38 6.59
C LEU A 72 9.56 -8.11 7.42
N SER A 73 8.54 -8.02 8.25
CA SER A 73 8.32 -6.96 9.21
C SER A 73 8.65 -7.47 10.60
N VAL A 74 9.48 -6.73 11.35
CA VAL A 74 9.85 -7.06 12.73
C VAL A 74 9.65 -5.83 13.61
N GLY A 75 8.91 -5.96 14.71
CA GLY A 75 8.74 -4.89 15.67
C GLY A 75 7.58 -5.11 16.61
N TYR A 76 6.82 -4.05 16.89
CA TYR A 76 5.74 -4.07 17.88
C TYR A 76 4.42 -3.63 17.28
N GLN A 77 3.36 -4.35 17.65
CA GLN A 77 1.96 -3.92 17.56
C GLN A 77 1.59 -3.18 18.84
N ASN A 78 0.84 -2.09 18.71
CA ASN A 78 0.41 -1.23 19.79
C ASN A 78 -1.09 -1.36 20.01
N TYR A 79 -1.49 -1.63 21.24
CA TYR A 79 -2.87 -1.85 21.63
C TYR A 79 -3.28 -0.91 22.76
N SER A 80 -4.43 -0.27 22.59
CA SER A 80 -5.09 0.49 23.65
C SER A 80 -6.31 -0.25 24.18
N CYS A 81 -6.69 0.06 25.42
CA CYS A 81 -7.90 -0.47 26.01
C CYS A 81 -9.06 0.51 25.83
N LEU A 82 -10.05 0.11 25.05
CA LEU A 82 -11.26 0.89 24.85
C LEU A 82 -12.14 0.90 26.12
N ASP A 83 -13.05 1.86 26.21
CA ASP A 83 -13.99 2.01 27.34
C ASP A 83 -14.88 0.79 27.58
N ASN A 84 -15.11 -0.02 26.55
CA ASN A 84 -15.87 -1.27 26.64
C ASN A 84 -15.05 -2.45 27.21
N GLY A 85 -13.80 -2.22 27.61
CA GLY A 85 -12.91 -3.24 28.15
C GLY A 85 -12.34 -4.19 27.09
N THR A 86 -12.35 -3.79 25.81
CA THR A 86 -11.74 -4.56 24.71
C THR A 86 -10.47 -3.89 24.19
N TYR A 87 -9.48 -4.71 23.85
CA TYR A 87 -8.26 -4.24 23.20
C TYR A 87 -8.56 -3.81 21.77
N PHE A 88 -7.99 -2.68 21.37
CA PHE A 88 -8.05 -2.15 20.02
C PHE A 88 -6.63 -1.89 19.54
N ASN A 89 -6.30 -2.38 18.34
CA ASN A 89 -5.02 -2.12 17.72
C ASN A 89 -4.99 -0.64 17.29
N ILE A 90 -4.14 0.15 17.92
CA ILE A 90 -3.94 1.58 17.62
C ILE A 90 -2.74 1.80 16.70
N GLY A 91 -2.26 0.73 16.06
CA GLY A 91 -1.18 0.72 15.10
C GLY A 91 -0.04 -0.22 15.48
N ALA A 92 1.09 -0.04 14.80
CA ALA A 92 2.34 -0.74 15.05
C ALA A 92 3.50 0.16 14.65
N VAL A 93 4.72 -0.22 15.04
CA VAL A 93 5.95 0.31 14.46
C VAL A 93 6.88 -0.87 14.24
N THR A 94 7.21 -1.11 12.98
CA THR A 94 8.04 -2.23 12.56
C THR A 94 9.03 -1.80 11.49
N GLU A 95 10.19 -2.44 11.48
CA GLU A 95 11.16 -2.31 10.39
C GLU A 95 10.90 -3.40 9.36
N LEU A 96 11.05 -3.04 8.08
CA LEU A 96 10.80 -3.92 6.94
C LEU A 96 12.14 -4.37 6.33
N PHE A 97 12.27 -5.66 6.06
CA PHE A 97 13.47 -6.27 5.51
C PHE A 97 13.12 -7.07 4.26
N ASP A 98 13.85 -6.87 3.19
CA ASP A 98 13.67 -7.61 1.95
C ASP A 98 14.07 -9.08 2.15
N ILE A 99 13.10 -9.97 1.94
CA ILE A 99 13.28 -11.43 1.99
C ILE A 99 13.02 -12.09 0.64
N SER A 100 12.97 -11.32 -0.45
CA SER A 100 12.71 -11.82 -1.81
C SER A 100 13.73 -12.85 -2.31
N CYS A 101 14.90 -12.93 -1.67
CA CYS A 101 15.93 -13.90 -2.00
C CYS A 101 15.70 -15.28 -1.38
N LEU A 102 14.70 -15.42 -0.50
CA LEU A 102 14.31 -16.71 0.03
C LEU A 102 13.38 -17.42 -0.97
N PRO A 103 13.50 -18.74 -1.11
CA PRO A 103 12.46 -19.55 -1.75
C PRO A 103 11.12 -19.34 -1.03
N MET A 104 10.03 -19.29 -1.79
CA MET A 104 8.70 -19.01 -1.25
C MET A 104 8.33 -19.99 -0.12
N GLU A 105 8.64 -21.28 -0.31
CA GLU A 105 8.40 -22.34 0.66
C GLU A 105 9.19 -22.19 1.96
N SER A 106 10.29 -21.42 1.96
CA SER A 106 11.13 -21.19 3.14
C SER A 106 10.73 -19.95 3.92
N VAL A 107 9.84 -19.11 3.39
CA VAL A 107 9.42 -17.86 4.04
C VAL A 107 8.75 -18.11 5.40
N PRO A 108 7.76 -19.01 5.55
CA PRO A 108 7.10 -19.23 6.84
C PRO A 108 8.07 -19.69 7.94
N ASP A 109 8.98 -20.60 7.59
CA ASP A 109 10.00 -21.12 8.50
C ASP A 109 10.99 -20.03 8.90
N PHE A 110 11.40 -19.18 7.96
CA PHE A 110 12.29 -18.05 8.24
C PHE A 110 11.62 -17.01 9.14
N THR A 111 10.33 -16.71 8.92
CA THR A 111 9.56 -15.80 9.77
C THR A 111 9.44 -16.34 11.19
N THR A 112 9.12 -17.64 11.35
CA THR A 112 9.07 -18.31 12.64
C THR A 112 10.44 -18.30 13.33
N PHE A 113 11.50 -18.54 12.57
CA PHE A 113 12.87 -18.44 13.07
C PHE A 113 13.17 -17.04 13.61
N VAL A 114 12.91 -15.98 12.85
CA VAL A 114 13.13 -14.59 13.28
C VAL A 114 12.24 -14.22 14.47
N SER A 115 10.97 -14.64 14.48
CA SER A 115 10.05 -14.44 15.61
C SER A 115 10.64 -15.01 16.91
N ASN A 116 11.19 -16.23 16.88
CA ASN A 116 11.81 -16.81 18.08
C ASN A 116 12.99 -15.98 18.62
N PHE A 117 13.81 -15.40 17.73
CA PHE A 117 14.87 -14.47 18.17
C PHE A 117 14.30 -13.16 18.69
N TRP A 118 13.27 -12.64 18.02
CA TRP A 118 12.63 -11.40 18.42
C TRP A 118 11.97 -11.54 19.80
N GLU A 119 11.24 -12.63 20.05
CA GLU A 119 10.65 -12.94 21.35
C GLU A 119 11.70 -13.04 22.45
N ALA A 120 12.82 -13.72 22.18
CA ALA A 120 13.94 -13.85 23.11
C ALA A 120 14.73 -12.55 23.31
N ALA A 121 14.58 -11.55 22.43
CA ALA A 121 15.30 -10.29 22.52
C ALA A 121 14.88 -9.50 23.78
N GLY A 122 15.87 -9.06 24.55
CA GLY A 122 15.63 -8.20 25.72
C GLY A 122 15.17 -6.80 25.34
N GLU A 123 14.75 -6.03 26.34
CA GLU A 123 14.48 -4.60 26.16
C GLU A 123 15.72 -3.88 25.62
N GLY A 124 15.53 -2.99 24.64
CA GLY A 124 16.60 -2.20 24.03
C GLY A 124 17.31 -2.86 22.85
N VAL A 125 16.97 -4.09 22.48
CA VAL A 125 17.42 -4.70 21.22
C VAL A 125 16.55 -4.19 20.07
N SER A 126 17.19 -3.69 19.01
CA SER A 126 16.52 -3.22 17.80
C SER A 126 16.15 -4.37 16.85
N PRO A 127 15.11 -4.21 16.01
CA PRO A 127 14.80 -5.16 14.94
C PRO A 127 15.99 -5.47 14.04
N GLN A 128 16.78 -4.45 13.65
CA GLN A 128 17.98 -4.62 12.85
C GLN A 128 19.04 -5.50 13.53
N GLU A 129 19.23 -5.40 14.85
CA GLU A 129 20.15 -6.29 15.57
C GLU A 129 19.68 -7.74 15.54
N VAL A 130 18.38 -7.98 15.69
CA VAL A 130 17.80 -9.33 15.56
C VAL A 130 18.02 -9.89 14.16
N ILE A 131 17.78 -9.10 13.12
CA ILE A 131 18.05 -9.52 11.73
C ILE A 131 19.54 -9.75 11.48
N ASN A 132 20.43 -8.92 12.03
CA ASN A 132 21.87 -9.12 11.91
C ASN A 132 22.29 -10.45 12.53
N ILE A 133 21.71 -10.83 13.67
CA ILE A 133 21.98 -12.13 14.30
C ILE A 133 21.41 -13.26 13.44
N ALA A 134 20.14 -13.15 13.03
CA ALA A 134 19.45 -14.17 12.23
C ALA A 134 20.15 -14.46 10.89
N THR A 135 20.73 -13.43 10.28
CA THR A 135 21.44 -13.51 8.99
C THR A 135 22.95 -13.68 9.13
N GLN A 136 23.47 -13.88 10.35
CA GLN A 136 24.91 -13.99 10.64
C GLN A 136 25.75 -12.79 10.15
N GLY A 137 25.17 -11.59 10.15
CA GLY A 137 25.84 -10.33 9.83
C GLY A 137 25.99 -10.01 8.34
N VAL A 138 25.33 -10.77 7.45
CA VAL A 138 25.36 -10.54 6.00
C VAL A 138 24.37 -9.42 5.56
N SER A 139 23.68 -8.81 6.52
CA SER A 139 22.41 -8.08 6.34
C SER A 139 22.46 -6.59 6.03
N SER A 140 23.62 -5.99 5.78
CA SER A 140 23.72 -4.52 5.81
C SER A 140 22.88 -3.78 4.75
N ASN A 141 22.22 -4.47 3.81
CA ASN A 141 21.39 -3.88 2.76
C ASN A 141 19.97 -4.48 2.62
N PHE A 142 19.46 -5.25 3.60
CA PHE A 142 18.09 -5.80 3.50
C PHE A 142 17.00 -4.81 3.94
N SER A 143 17.34 -3.75 4.66
CA SER A 143 16.36 -2.79 5.17
C SER A 143 15.63 -2.08 4.01
N LEU A 144 14.30 -2.23 3.98
CA LEU A 144 13.40 -1.66 2.97
C LEU A 144 12.85 -0.31 3.41
N GLY A 145 12.30 -0.28 4.62
CA GLY A 145 11.55 0.86 5.14
C GLY A 145 11.02 0.62 6.54
N ILE A 146 10.10 1.49 6.93
CA ILE A 146 9.36 1.38 8.19
C ILE A 146 7.89 1.19 7.85
N HIS A 147 7.22 0.34 8.63
CA HIS A 147 5.77 0.21 8.60
C HIS A 147 5.18 0.72 9.92
N TYR A 148 4.27 1.69 9.79
CA TYR A 148 3.65 2.39 10.91
C TYR A 148 2.22 2.82 10.56
N TRP A 149 1.49 3.39 11.53
CA TRP A 149 0.10 3.79 11.33
C TRP A 149 -0.06 5.29 11.54
N ILE A 150 -1.03 5.87 10.82
CA ILE A 150 -1.43 7.27 10.95
C ILE A 150 -2.94 7.36 11.18
N PRO A 151 -3.45 8.45 11.78
CA PRO A 151 -4.86 8.77 11.74
C PRO A 151 -5.36 8.80 10.30
N SER A 152 -6.56 8.29 10.05
CA SER A 152 -7.09 8.14 8.70
C SER A 152 -7.22 9.49 8.01
N PRO A 153 -6.58 9.70 6.84
CA PRO A 153 -6.80 10.90 6.04
C PRO A 153 -8.24 11.00 5.51
N LEU A 154 -8.97 9.88 5.46
CA LEU A 154 -10.34 9.81 4.98
C LEU A 154 -11.37 10.16 6.05
N ASP A 155 -11.03 9.94 7.32
CA ASP A 155 -11.86 10.32 8.48
C ASP A 155 -10.98 10.90 9.59
N PRO A 156 -10.47 12.14 9.43
CA PRO A 156 -9.55 12.76 10.38
C PRO A 156 -10.23 13.12 11.71
N THR A 157 -11.57 12.98 11.80
CA THR A 157 -12.32 13.31 13.01
C THR A 157 -12.49 12.12 13.95
N ASN A 158 -12.30 10.91 13.44
CA ASN A 158 -12.42 9.70 14.22
C ASN A 158 -11.04 9.22 14.69
N PRO A 159 -10.72 9.30 16.00
CA PRO A 159 -9.42 8.90 16.52
C PRO A 159 -9.15 7.39 16.42
N LEU A 160 -10.18 6.57 16.17
CA LEU A 160 -10.06 5.14 15.95
C LEU A 160 -9.91 4.77 14.47
N ALA A 161 -10.17 5.71 13.56
CA ALA A 161 -9.91 5.50 12.14
C ALA A 161 -8.41 5.67 11.90
N ILE A 162 -7.73 4.56 11.61
CA ILE A 162 -6.30 4.53 11.35
C ILE A 162 -6.01 3.86 10.02
N ASN A 163 -4.91 4.26 9.39
CA ASN A 163 -4.41 3.66 8.17
C ASN A 163 -2.97 3.21 8.34
N SER A 164 -2.65 2.08 7.73
CA SER A 164 -1.32 1.51 7.62
C SER A 164 -0.47 2.29 6.63
N VAL A 165 0.80 2.50 6.93
CA VAL A 165 1.78 3.15 6.05
C VAL A 165 2.96 2.22 5.87
N TRP A 166 3.40 2.02 4.63
CA TRP A 166 4.67 1.40 4.30
C TRP A 166 5.53 2.47 3.64
N ASP A 167 6.64 2.85 4.27
CA ASP A 167 7.48 3.98 3.84
C ASP A 167 8.94 3.55 3.65
N PHE A 168 9.40 3.57 2.40
CA PHE A 168 10.76 3.21 1.99
C PHE A 168 11.61 4.47 1.72
N SER A 169 11.05 5.66 1.92
CA SER A 169 11.65 6.95 1.56
C SER A 169 12.89 7.32 2.37
N GLN A 170 13.04 6.76 3.56
CA GLN A 170 14.19 7.04 4.44
C GLN A 170 15.27 5.95 4.39
N GLN A 171 15.04 4.87 3.64
CA GLN A 171 15.93 3.72 3.59
C GLN A 171 16.19 3.30 2.14
N ARG A 172 15.57 2.23 1.65
CA ARG A 172 15.85 1.61 0.34
C ARG A 172 15.80 2.59 -0.82
N LEU A 173 14.84 3.53 -0.75
CA LEU A 173 14.53 4.47 -1.82
C LEU A 173 14.92 5.92 -1.48
N MET A 174 15.75 6.14 -0.45
CA MET A 174 16.18 7.48 -0.03
C MET A 174 16.85 8.29 -1.14
N ASN A 175 17.56 7.61 -2.04
CA ASN A 175 18.26 8.23 -3.17
C ASN A 175 17.47 8.12 -4.49
N ASP A 176 16.22 7.68 -4.45
CA ASP A 176 15.37 7.57 -5.64
C ASP A 176 14.91 8.96 -6.11
N PRO A 177 14.97 9.29 -7.41
CA PRO A 177 14.47 10.57 -7.93
C PRO A 177 12.99 10.84 -7.61
N ASN A 178 12.20 9.79 -7.38
CA ASN A 178 10.81 9.84 -6.99
C ASN A 178 10.59 9.42 -5.52
N VAL A 179 11.57 9.64 -4.63
CA VAL A 179 11.49 9.32 -3.18
C VAL A 179 10.21 9.82 -2.50
N LYS A 180 9.65 10.94 -2.95
CA LYS A 180 8.35 11.46 -2.48
C LYS A 180 7.17 10.50 -2.69
N ASN A 181 7.32 9.50 -3.55
CA ASN A 181 6.34 8.48 -3.87
C ASN A 181 6.74 7.10 -3.32
N ALA A 182 7.84 7.03 -2.55
CA ALA A 182 8.37 5.80 -1.97
C ALA A 182 7.63 5.35 -0.70
N PHE A 183 6.36 5.70 -0.58
CA PHE A 183 5.48 5.21 0.48
C PHE A 183 4.10 4.88 -0.10
N VAL A 184 3.29 4.19 0.69
CA VAL A 184 1.85 4.02 0.43
C VAL A 184 1.09 4.03 1.75
N VAL A 185 -0.04 4.73 1.78
CA VAL A 185 -1.04 4.63 2.83
C VAL A 185 -2.11 3.64 2.38
N GLY A 186 -2.30 2.55 3.13
CA GLY A 186 -3.27 1.52 2.83
C GLY A 186 -4.47 1.52 3.77
N GLY A 187 -5.62 1.17 3.22
CA GLY A 187 -6.83 0.81 3.95
C GLY A 187 -7.08 -0.68 3.81
N ASP A 188 -7.41 -1.34 4.92
CA ASP A 188 -7.72 -2.76 4.92
C ASP A 188 -9.03 -3.00 4.14
N THR A 189 -8.94 -3.87 3.14
CA THR A 189 -10.07 -4.28 2.28
C THR A 189 -10.70 -5.58 2.77
N ALA A 190 -9.91 -6.42 3.42
CA ALA A 190 -10.36 -7.64 4.05
C ALA A 190 -9.40 -8.12 5.13
N MET A 191 -9.92 -8.97 6.02
CA MET A 191 -9.21 -9.55 7.14
C MET A 191 -9.72 -10.97 7.41
N VAL A 192 -8.80 -11.88 7.71
CA VAL A 192 -9.09 -13.23 8.21
C VAL A 192 -8.21 -13.56 9.42
N PRO A 193 -8.69 -14.38 10.37
CA PRO A 193 -7.83 -14.90 11.42
C PRO A 193 -6.61 -15.62 10.84
N SER A 194 -5.46 -15.58 11.53
CA SER A 194 -4.27 -16.35 11.10
C SER A 194 -4.63 -17.84 11.01
N PRO A 195 -4.35 -18.52 9.88
CA PRO A 195 -4.59 -19.95 9.74
C PRO A 195 -3.74 -20.82 10.68
N ASP A 196 -2.57 -20.32 11.07
CA ASP A 196 -1.58 -21.07 11.85
C ASP A 196 -1.94 -21.03 13.34
N ASN A 197 -2.08 -19.84 13.92
CA ASN A 197 -2.55 -19.65 15.29
C ASN A 197 -3.30 -18.32 15.48
N ALA A 198 -4.60 -18.32 15.18
CA ALA A 198 -5.49 -17.17 15.34
C ALA A 198 -5.55 -16.57 16.77
N THR A 199 -5.09 -17.28 17.80
CA THR A 199 -5.12 -16.78 19.20
C THR A 199 -3.94 -15.85 19.49
N SER A 200 -2.79 -16.09 18.85
CA SER A 200 -1.54 -15.36 19.11
C SER A 200 -1.10 -14.50 17.93
N ASP A 201 -1.37 -14.96 16.71
CA ASP A 201 -0.84 -14.33 15.50
C ASP A 201 -1.78 -13.26 14.97
N ALA A 202 -1.19 -12.15 14.54
CA ALA A 202 -1.93 -11.07 13.89
C ALA A 202 -2.74 -11.61 12.70
N PRO A 203 -3.96 -11.11 12.46
CA PRO A 203 -4.79 -11.59 11.37
C PRO A 203 -4.14 -11.29 10.02
N TRP A 204 -4.40 -12.15 9.03
CA TRP A 204 -4.00 -11.86 7.65
C TRP A 204 -4.94 -10.82 7.07
N ILE A 205 -4.37 -9.87 6.32
CA ILE A 205 -5.12 -8.77 5.72
C ILE A 205 -4.73 -8.58 4.27
N SER A 206 -5.68 -8.09 3.49
CA SER A 206 -5.40 -7.45 2.21
C SER A 206 -5.75 -5.97 2.33
N SER A 207 -4.83 -5.11 1.94
CA SER A 207 -5.01 -3.66 1.96
C SER A 207 -4.87 -3.11 0.54
N ALA A 208 -5.59 -2.04 0.25
CA ALA A 208 -5.45 -1.28 -0.99
C ALA A 208 -5.00 0.14 -0.66
N ALA A 209 -4.26 0.75 -1.57
CA ALA A 209 -3.87 2.14 -1.40
C ALA A 209 -5.10 3.06 -1.32
N ILE A 210 -5.11 3.97 -0.34
CA ILE A 210 -6.23 4.91 -0.19
C ILE A 210 -6.13 6.04 -1.22
N VAL A 211 -7.28 6.61 -1.57
CA VAL A 211 -7.39 7.75 -2.48
C VAL A 211 -7.90 8.96 -1.70
N VAL A 212 -7.08 10.01 -1.62
CA VAL A 212 -7.40 11.28 -0.98
C VAL A 212 -7.51 12.35 -2.06
N ASN A 213 -8.66 13.02 -2.13
CA ASN A 213 -8.93 14.07 -3.13
C ASN A 213 -8.69 13.60 -4.59
N GLY A 214 -9.04 12.34 -4.90
CA GLY A 214 -8.89 11.77 -6.24
C GLY A 214 -7.46 11.35 -6.61
N THR A 215 -6.52 11.40 -5.67
CA THR A 215 -5.13 10.95 -5.86
C THR A 215 -4.77 9.90 -4.83
N GLN A 216 -4.03 8.86 -5.23
CA GLN A 216 -3.51 7.85 -4.32
C GLN A 216 -2.52 8.48 -3.33
N ASP A 217 -2.63 8.11 -2.06
CA ASP A 217 -1.74 8.63 -1.02
C ASP A 217 -0.46 7.77 -0.93
N GLY A 218 0.53 8.18 -1.73
CA GLY A 218 1.73 7.41 -2.02
C GLY A 218 1.57 6.52 -3.27
N MET A 219 2.68 5.98 -3.80
CA MET A 219 2.66 5.14 -5.01
C MET A 219 3.57 3.91 -4.92
N LEU A 220 3.96 3.53 -3.70
CA LEU A 220 4.82 2.37 -3.47
C LEU A 220 4.17 1.06 -3.91
N ALA A 221 2.86 0.90 -3.66
CA ALA A 221 2.09 -0.28 -4.01
C ALA A 221 0.62 0.07 -4.24
N ASP A 222 -0.10 -0.77 -4.98
CA ASP A 222 -1.55 -0.64 -5.19
C ASP A 222 -2.32 -1.58 -4.25
N GLN A 223 -1.73 -2.74 -3.96
CA GLN A 223 -2.27 -3.74 -3.05
C GLN A 223 -1.15 -4.31 -2.17
N ILE A 224 -1.48 -4.60 -0.92
CA ILE A 224 -0.57 -5.17 0.06
C ILE A 224 -1.26 -6.35 0.74
N TYR A 225 -0.54 -7.46 0.90
CA TYR A 225 -0.97 -8.58 1.71
C TYR A 225 -0.11 -8.68 2.95
N ARG A 226 -0.74 -8.85 4.12
CA ARG A 226 -0.07 -9.29 5.35
C ARG A 226 -0.38 -10.77 5.57
N ILE A 227 0.66 -11.59 5.61
CA ILE A 227 0.56 -13.05 5.65
C ILE A 227 1.66 -13.63 6.52
N HIS A 228 1.59 -14.93 6.82
CA HIS A 228 2.59 -15.67 7.60
C HIS A 228 3.02 -14.86 8.81
N THR A 229 2.09 -14.71 9.75
CA THR A 229 2.21 -13.83 10.89
C THR A 229 2.57 -14.67 12.11
N ASN A 230 3.54 -14.20 12.89
CA ASN A 230 3.89 -14.75 14.18
C ASN A 230 3.72 -13.66 15.23
N ASP A 231 2.95 -13.97 16.26
CA ASP A 231 2.59 -13.04 17.34
C ASP A 231 1.91 -11.77 16.80
N GLY A 232 1.84 -10.74 17.64
CA GLY A 232 1.24 -9.45 17.29
C GLY A 232 -0.27 -9.39 17.44
N ASN A 233 -0.95 -10.50 17.75
CA ASN A 233 -2.32 -10.42 18.28
C ASN A 233 -2.26 -10.27 19.80
N TYR A 234 -3.08 -9.38 20.33
CA TYR A 234 -3.26 -9.35 21.77
C TYR A 234 -4.13 -10.55 22.19
N PRO A 235 -3.73 -11.36 23.18
CA PRO A 235 -4.47 -12.54 23.57
C PRO A 235 -5.92 -12.20 23.97
N PRO A 236 -6.90 -13.08 23.67
CA PRO A 236 -8.29 -12.83 24.01
C PRO A 236 -8.47 -12.66 25.52
N GLY A 237 -8.94 -11.48 25.92
CA GLY A 237 -9.13 -11.11 27.31
C GLY A 237 -9.72 -9.70 27.43
N ASN A 238 -10.27 -9.40 28.60
CA ASN A 238 -10.73 -8.04 28.91
C ASN A 238 -9.56 -7.21 29.41
N CYS A 239 -9.63 -5.93 29.11
CA CYS A 239 -8.65 -4.92 29.47
C CYS A 239 -9.28 -3.90 30.43
N THR A 240 -8.48 -3.17 31.22
CA THR A 240 -9.02 -2.10 32.08
C THR A 240 -8.94 -0.76 31.35
N PRO A 241 -10.07 -0.06 31.09
CA PRO A 241 -10.04 1.24 30.43
C PRO A 241 -9.13 2.23 31.15
N GLY A 242 -8.31 2.96 30.38
CA GLY A 242 -7.34 3.92 30.91
C GLY A 242 -6.03 3.32 31.43
N GLN A 243 -5.83 1.99 31.31
CA GLN A 243 -4.49 1.41 31.49
C GLN A 243 -3.55 1.86 30.36
N PRO A 244 -2.22 1.87 30.59
CA PRO A 244 -1.26 2.22 29.55
C PRO A 244 -1.38 1.32 28.32
N ASP A 245 -1.10 1.89 27.15
CA ASP A 245 -1.02 1.14 25.91
C ASP A 245 0.02 0.02 26.02
N THR A 246 -0.28 -1.10 25.39
CA THR A 246 0.54 -2.31 25.47
C THR A 246 1.19 -2.61 24.13
N LEU A 247 2.48 -2.92 24.18
CA LEU A 247 3.24 -3.37 23.03
C LEU A 247 3.29 -4.89 22.99
N VAL A 248 2.92 -5.46 21.84
CA VAL A 248 3.04 -6.89 21.55
C VAL A 248 4.07 -7.04 20.45
N LYS A 249 5.11 -7.84 20.69
CA LYS A 249 6.08 -8.16 19.65
C LYS A 249 5.39 -8.88 18.50
N SER A 250 5.88 -8.65 17.28
CA SER A 250 5.26 -9.19 16.09
C SER A 250 6.29 -9.35 14.98
N THR A 251 6.14 -10.45 14.25
CA THR A 251 6.85 -10.70 13.00
C THR A 251 5.83 -11.02 11.91
N LEU A 252 5.87 -10.31 10.78
CA LEU A 252 4.84 -10.40 9.73
C LEU A 252 5.50 -10.48 8.35
N ASN A 253 4.84 -11.04 7.35
CA ASN A 253 5.28 -10.89 5.97
C ASN A 253 4.34 -9.96 5.19
N PHE A 254 4.94 -9.13 4.35
CA PHE A 254 4.25 -8.28 3.40
C PHE A 254 4.62 -8.64 1.97
N CYS A 255 3.60 -8.90 1.15
CA CYS A 255 3.73 -8.92 -0.31
C CYS A 255 3.06 -7.67 -0.86
N THR A 256 3.81 -6.81 -1.51
CA THR A 256 3.27 -5.56 -2.09
C THR A 256 3.24 -5.67 -3.61
N SER A 257 2.08 -5.47 -4.20
CA SER A 257 1.86 -5.58 -5.64
C SER A 257 1.61 -4.22 -6.26
N CYS A 258 2.18 -4.02 -7.45
CA CYS A 258 1.88 -2.88 -8.31
C CYS A 258 1.23 -3.40 -9.58
N CYS A 259 0.07 -2.87 -9.95
CA CYS A 259 -0.36 -2.97 -11.34
C CYS A 259 0.60 -2.11 -12.16
N LEU A 260 1.36 -2.77 -13.05
CA LEU A 260 2.03 -2.08 -14.14
C LEU A 260 0.94 -1.53 -15.06
N VAL A 261 0.58 -0.26 -14.87
CA VAL A 261 -0.07 0.51 -15.94
C VAL A 261 1.03 0.75 -16.97
N LEU A 262 1.18 -0.19 -17.90
CA LEU A 262 2.00 0.03 -19.08
C LEU A 262 1.48 1.30 -19.77
N SER A 263 2.40 2.13 -20.25
CA SER A 263 2.09 3.39 -20.93
C SER A 263 1.06 3.17 -22.04
N TRP A 264 0.32 4.21 -22.39
CA TRP A 264 -0.74 4.19 -23.41
C TRP A 264 -0.39 3.52 -24.74
N ASP A 265 0.90 3.38 -25.08
CA ASP A 265 1.38 2.64 -26.25
C ASP A 265 1.18 1.10 -26.17
N ASP A 266 0.88 0.55 -24.99
CA ASP A 266 0.64 -0.90 -24.77
C ASP A 266 -0.83 -1.24 -24.43
N ALA A 267 -1.73 -0.24 -24.46
CA ALA A 267 -3.15 -0.43 -24.13
C ALA A 267 -3.88 -1.46 -25.02
N ASP A 268 -3.37 -1.70 -26.23
CA ASP A 268 -3.91 -2.68 -27.18
C ASP A 268 -3.66 -4.15 -26.78
N ARG A 269 -2.83 -4.42 -25.75
CA ARG A 269 -2.63 -5.78 -25.22
C ARG A 269 -3.46 -6.09 -23.97
N CYS A 270 -4.07 -5.09 -23.34
CA CYS A 270 -4.89 -5.26 -22.13
C CYS A 270 -6.38 -5.52 -22.41
N THR A 271 -6.79 -5.64 -23.68
CA THR A 271 -8.19 -5.90 -24.06
C THR A 271 -8.68 -7.31 -23.70
N GLY A 272 -7.80 -8.20 -23.22
CA GLY A 272 -8.13 -9.58 -22.83
C GLY A 272 -8.49 -9.82 -21.36
N MET A 273 -8.24 -8.87 -20.45
CA MET A 273 -8.48 -9.05 -18.99
C MET A 273 -9.55 -8.10 -18.43
N ILE A 274 -10.59 -7.83 -19.22
CA ILE A 274 -11.84 -7.26 -18.68
C ILE A 274 -12.68 -8.42 -18.14
N LEU A 275 -12.43 -8.82 -16.89
CA LEU A 275 -13.39 -9.60 -16.12
C LEU A 275 -13.77 -8.85 -14.84
N GLN A 276 -14.99 -8.29 -14.91
CA GLN A 276 -15.95 -7.98 -13.85
C GLN A 276 -15.49 -7.05 -12.70
N GLY A 277 -15.81 -5.76 -12.84
CA GLY A 277 -16.09 -4.90 -11.67
C GLY A 277 -15.65 -3.44 -11.80
N CYS A 278 -14.61 -3.15 -12.57
CA CYS A 278 -14.14 -1.76 -12.73
C CYS A 278 -15.03 -1.00 -13.73
N THR A 279 -15.89 -0.13 -13.22
CA THR A 279 -16.55 0.88 -14.06
C THR A 279 -15.52 1.94 -14.41
N VAL A 280 -14.85 1.79 -15.54
CA VAL A 280 -14.07 2.87 -16.15
C VAL A 280 -15.07 3.85 -16.74
N VAL A 281 -15.22 5.03 -16.12
CA VAL A 281 -15.95 6.15 -16.71
C VAL A 281 -15.09 6.73 -17.83
N ILE A 282 -15.22 6.19 -19.04
CA ILE A 282 -14.63 6.77 -20.24
C ILE A 282 -15.55 7.88 -20.71
N GLY A 283 -15.14 9.14 -20.50
CA GLY A 283 -15.76 10.30 -21.14
C GLY A 283 -15.42 10.29 -22.63
N LEU A 284 -16.24 9.65 -23.45
CA LEU A 284 -16.10 9.65 -24.91
C LEU A 284 -16.65 10.96 -25.49
N THR A 285 -15.78 11.79 -26.07
CA THR A 285 -16.18 12.74 -27.11
C THR A 285 -16.22 12.02 -28.46
N PRO A 286 -17.19 12.30 -29.36
CA PRO A 286 -17.33 11.54 -30.60
C PRO A 286 -16.52 12.19 -31.72
N SER A 287 -15.58 11.45 -32.30
CA SER A 287 -15.19 11.64 -33.70
C SER A 287 -14.96 10.28 -34.35
N SER A 288 -15.44 10.20 -35.58
CA SER A 288 -15.75 9.05 -36.42
C SER A 288 -14.56 8.24 -36.93
N GLU A 289 -14.88 7.02 -37.36
CA GLU A 289 -14.13 6.09 -38.23
C GLU A 289 -13.15 5.11 -37.57
N TRP A 290 -13.63 3.89 -37.30
CA TRP A 290 -12.84 2.67 -37.43
C TRP A 290 -13.69 1.58 -38.11
N GLU A 291 -13.36 1.29 -39.38
CA GLU A 291 -13.84 0.09 -40.09
C GLU A 291 -13.20 -1.16 -39.48
N SER A 292 -14.04 -2.16 -39.20
CA SER A 292 -13.63 -3.47 -38.69
C SER A 292 -13.08 -4.36 -39.81
N ARG A 293 -11.87 -4.90 -39.59
CA ARG A 293 -11.39 -6.12 -40.25
C ARG A 293 -10.85 -7.08 -39.20
N CYS A 294 -11.70 -8.02 -38.80
CA CYS A 294 -11.27 -9.27 -38.18
C CYS A 294 -11.23 -10.32 -39.27
N ASP A 295 -10.03 -10.68 -39.75
CA ASP A 295 -9.80 -11.89 -40.53
C ASP A 295 -8.79 -12.77 -39.79
N GLY A 296 -9.31 -13.93 -39.33
CA GLY A 296 -8.64 -15.24 -39.23
C GLY A 296 -7.32 -15.37 -38.48
N VAL A 297 -7.35 -16.08 -37.35
CA VAL A 297 -6.32 -17.07 -36.98
C VAL A 297 -7.02 -18.29 -36.36
N GLU A 298 -6.69 -19.46 -36.91
CA GLU A 298 -7.09 -20.82 -36.46
C GLU A 298 -6.60 -21.16 -35.05
#